data_AF-A0A950J4F4-F1
#
_entry.id   AF-A0A950J4F4-F1
#
_cell.length_a   1.000
_cell.length_b   1.000
_cell.length_c   1.000
_cell.angle_alpha   90.00
_cell.angle_beta   90.00
_cell.angle_gamma   90.00
#
_symmetry.space_group_name_H-M   'P 1'
#
loop_
_entity.id
_entity.type
_entity.pdbx_description
1 polymer ?
#
loop_
_entity_poly.entity_id
_entity_poly.type
_entity_poly.pdbx_seq_one_letter_code
_entity_poly.pdbx_strand_id
1 'polypeptide(L)'
;MPRIFLGTIFAIAVRGKIVSAVPFKVVLAGFLGQILPNAHPLYQAFAQSAVLPNVGVVAVLVIVGELFVTVAMIFGITTRLAALVAICLLTNYMLAKGMNLWTPASNDAADIIMAIVVGIGA
;
A
#
# COMPACT_ATOMS: atom_id res chain seq x y z
N MET A 1 -1.27 20.52 2.06
CA MET A 1 -2.56 19.77 1.97
C MET A 1 -2.43 18.30 1.58
N PRO A 2 -1.58 17.87 0.61
CA PRO A 2 -1.55 16.46 0.16
C PRO A 2 -1.18 15.47 1.27
N ARG A 3 -0.38 15.90 2.24
CA ARG A 3 -0.05 15.13 3.46
C ARG A 3 -1.28 14.63 4.22
N ILE A 4 -2.23 15.53 4.54
CA ILE A 4 -3.42 15.17 5.33
C ILE A 4 -4.35 14.28 4.50
N PHE A 5 -4.45 14.54 3.20
CA PHE A 5 -5.23 13.72 2.28
C PHE A 5 -4.70 12.27 2.25
N LEU A 6 -3.40 12.09 2.02
CA LEU A 6 -2.76 10.76 2.07
C LEU A 6 -2.93 10.09 3.44
N GLY A 7 -2.66 10.82 4.53
CA GLY A 7 -2.84 10.31 5.88
C GLY A 7 -4.27 9.80 6.12
N THR A 8 -5.27 10.50 5.58
CA THR A 8 -6.68 10.12 5.68
C THR A 8 -7.01 8.87 4.86
N ILE A 9 -6.51 8.75 3.63
CA ILE A 9 -6.72 7.56 2.79
C ILE A 9 -6.12 6.32 3.47
N PHE A 10 -4.88 6.42 3.95
CA PHE A 10 -4.22 5.35 4.67
C PHE A 10 -4.96 4.99 5.98
N ALA A 11 -5.50 5.97 6.70
CA ALA A 11 -6.32 5.74 7.89
C ALA A 11 -7.57 4.90 7.58
N ILE A 12 -8.27 5.23 6.49
CA ILE A 12 -9.47 4.50 6.05
C ILE A 12 -9.09 3.09 5.62
N ALA A 13 -8.02 2.94 4.83
CA ALA A 13 -7.53 1.66 4.34
C ALA A 13 -7.15 0.72 5.50
N VAL A 14 -6.34 1.20 6.44
CA VAL A 14 -5.85 0.37 7.55
C VAL A 14 -6.94 0.05 8.56
N ARG A 15 -7.88 0.98 8.79
CA ARG A 15 -9.06 0.73 9.63
C ARG A 15 -9.86 -0.45 9.11
N GLY A 16 -10.08 -0.54 7.81
CA GLY A 16 -10.74 -1.69 7.18
C GLY A 16 -10.04 -3.00 7.50
N LYS A 17 -8.70 -3.00 7.48
CA LYS A 17 -7.88 -4.20 7.71
C LYS A 17 -7.82 -4.65 9.17
N ILE A 18 -7.97 -3.72 10.12
CA ILE A 18 -7.92 -4.00 11.56
C ILE A 18 -9.31 -4.37 12.12
N VAL A 19 -10.36 -3.69 11.65
CA VAL A 19 -11.71 -3.83 12.22
C VAL A 19 -12.51 -4.95 11.54
N SER A 20 -12.09 -5.41 10.37
CA SER A 20 -12.75 -6.55 9.70
C SER A 20 -12.77 -7.80 10.58
N ALA A 21 -13.93 -8.49 10.61
CA ALA A 21 -14.09 -9.77 11.29
C ALA A 21 -13.23 -10.88 10.66
N VAL A 22 -12.85 -10.74 9.38
CA VAL A 22 -11.97 -11.67 8.67
C VAL A 22 -10.52 -11.21 8.83
N PRO A 23 -9.59 -12.09 9.27
CA PRO A 23 -8.18 -11.72 9.39
C PRO A 23 -7.59 -11.25 8.05
N PHE A 24 -6.88 -10.13 8.07
CA PHE A 24 -6.34 -9.53 6.84
C PHE A 24 -5.45 -10.48 6.02
N LYS A 25 -4.72 -11.41 6.66
CA LYS A 25 -3.96 -12.46 5.98
C LYS A 25 -4.81 -13.30 5.00
N VAL A 26 -6.07 -13.56 5.34
CA VAL A 26 -7.00 -14.34 4.50
C VAL A 26 -7.47 -13.49 3.32
N VAL A 27 -7.79 -12.22 3.59
CA VAL A 27 -8.16 -11.25 2.55
C VAL A 27 -7.01 -11.03 1.57
N LEU A 28 -5.78 -10.89 2.07
CA LEU A 28 -4.57 -10.71 1.25
C LEU A 28 -4.28 -11.95 0.39
N ALA A 29 -4.40 -13.16 0.96
CA ALA A 29 -4.24 -14.39 0.18
C ALA A 29 -5.31 -14.53 -0.92
N GLY A 30 -6.57 -14.23 -0.59
CA GLY A 30 -7.67 -14.26 -1.56
C GLY A 30 -7.51 -13.22 -2.67
N PHE A 31 -7.13 -11.99 -2.30
CA PHE A 31 -6.81 -10.92 -3.24
C PHE A 31 -5.69 -11.36 -4.19
N LEU A 32 -4.56 -11.82 -3.64
CA LEU A 32 -3.42 -12.31 -4.44
C LEU A 32 -3.84 -13.47 -5.36
N GLY A 33 -4.65 -14.42 -4.89
CA GLY A 33 -5.15 -15.52 -5.73
C GLY A 33 -5.96 -15.06 -6.95
N GLN A 34 -6.70 -13.96 -6.84
CA GLN A 34 -7.48 -13.40 -7.95
C GLN A 34 -6.64 -12.55 -8.90
N ILE A 35 -5.69 -11.79 -8.37
CA ILE A 35 -4.96 -10.78 -9.14
C ILE A 35 -3.61 -11.27 -9.69
N LEU A 36 -3.00 -12.32 -9.11
CA LEU A 36 -1.70 -12.84 -9.56
C LEU A 36 -1.64 -13.12 -11.07
N PRO A 37 -2.65 -13.73 -11.71
CA PRO A 37 -2.60 -14.01 -13.15
C PRO A 37 -2.41 -12.76 -14.01
N ASN A 38 -2.90 -11.61 -13.54
CA ASN A 38 -2.81 -10.32 -14.22
C ASN A 38 -1.73 -9.40 -13.63
N ALA A 39 -1.03 -9.83 -12.57
CA ALA A 39 0.01 -9.03 -11.92
C ALA A 39 1.24 -8.87 -12.84
N HIS A 40 2.06 -7.85 -12.58
CA HIS A 40 3.29 -7.66 -13.35
C HIS A 40 4.22 -8.89 -13.21
N PRO A 41 4.90 -9.39 -14.27
CA PRO A 41 5.67 -10.64 -14.21
C PRO A 41 6.72 -10.71 -13.09
N LEU A 42 7.41 -9.59 -12.84
CA LEU A 42 8.35 -9.47 -11.72
C LEU A 42 7.65 -9.60 -10.35
N TYR A 43 6.44 -9.05 -10.22
CA TYR A 43 5.65 -9.15 -9.01
C TYR A 43 5.06 -10.55 -8.83
N GLN A 44 4.70 -11.25 -9.91
CA GLN A 44 4.25 -12.64 -9.83
C GLN A 44 5.33 -13.53 -9.19
N ALA A 45 6.57 -13.43 -9.67
CA ALA A 45 7.69 -14.19 -9.12
C ALA A 45 7.96 -13.84 -7.65
N PHE A 46 7.95 -12.55 -7.30
CA PHE A 46 8.10 -12.10 -5.91
C PHE A 46 6.95 -12.57 -5.01
N ALA A 47 5.71 -12.49 -5.50
CA ALA A 47 4.54 -12.89 -4.74
C ALA A 47 4.54 -14.40 -4.47
N GLN A 48 4.92 -15.22 -5.45
CA GLN A 48 5.00 -16.67 -5.29
C GLN A 48 6.15 -17.12 -4.37
N SER A 49 7.30 -16.45 -4.44
CA SER A 49 8.50 -16.84 -3.68
C SER A 49 8.58 -16.28 -2.27
N ALA A 50 8.11 -15.04 -2.05
CA ALA A 50 8.28 -14.34 -0.77
C ALA A 50 6.94 -14.05 -0.07
N VAL A 51 5.92 -13.61 -0.81
CA VAL A 51 4.67 -13.11 -0.21
C VAL A 51 3.74 -14.26 0.19
N LEU A 52 3.43 -15.19 -0.72
CA LEU A 52 2.52 -16.31 -0.48
C LEU A 52 3.01 -17.28 0.60
N PRO A 53 4.31 -17.59 0.72
CA PRO A 53 4.80 -18.42 1.83
C PRO A 53 4.73 -17.70 3.19
N ASN A 54 4.84 -16.36 3.20
CA ASN A 54 4.92 -15.55 4.42
C ASN A 54 3.71 -14.61 4.60
N VAL A 55 2.53 -14.95 4.06
CA VAL A 55 1.36 -14.04 4.02
C VAL A 55 1.00 -13.50 5.39
N GLY A 56 1.13 -14.30 6.45
CA GLY A 56 0.87 -13.85 7.81
C GLY A 56 1.76 -12.69 8.22
N VAL A 57 3.07 -12.79 7.96
CA VAL A 57 4.06 -11.75 8.29
C VAL A 57 3.86 -10.53 7.40
N VAL A 58 3.69 -10.74 6.09
CA VAL A 58 3.47 -9.63 5.15
C VAL A 58 2.19 -8.86 5.47
N ALA A 59 1.11 -9.56 5.84
CA ALA A 59 -0.14 -8.92 6.25
C ALA A 59 0.06 -7.99 7.46
N VAL A 60 0.81 -8.43 8.47
CA VAL A 60 1.15 -7.59 9.63
C VAL A 60 2.03 -6.41 9.21
N LEU A 61 3.03 -6.65 8.36
CA LEU A 61 3.96 -5.61 7.91
C LEU A 61 3.24 -4.51 7.11
N VAL A 62 2.27 -4.88 6.28
CA VAL A 62 1.39 -3.94 5.56
C VAL A 62 0.58 -3.12 6.56
N ILE A 63 -0.08 -3.75 7.54
CA ILE A 63 -0.86 -3.02 8.55
C ILE A 63 0.01 -2.03 9.33
N VAL A 64 1.19 -2.46 9.78
CA VAL A 64 2.14 -1.61 10.52
C VAL A 64 2.63 -0.46 9.64
N GLY A 65 2.96 -0.73 8.37
CA GLY A 65 3.38 0.30 7.42
C GLY A 65 2.29 1.34 7.18
N GLU A 66 1.03 0.91 7.00
CA GLU A 66 -0.09 1.83 6.80
C GLU A 66 -0.44 2.65 8.05
N LEU A 67 -0.35 2.05 9.24
CA LEU A 67 -0.50 2.77 10.50
C LEU A 67 0.61 3.81 10.68
N PHE A 68 1.86 3.45 10.39
CA PHE A 68 2.99 4.37 10.45
C PHE A 68 2.77 5.56 9.52
N VAL A 69 2.42 5.31 8.25
CA VAL A 69 2.12 6.37 7.27
C VAL A 69 0.97 7.26 7.77
N THR A 70 -0.11 6.65 8.28
CA THR A 70 -1.27 7.38 8.81
C THR A 70 -0.88 8.36 9.91
N VAL A 71 -0.21 7.86 10.96
CA VAL A 71 0.18 8.67 12.13
C VAL A 71 1.19 9.74 11.71
N ALA A 72 2.24 9.36 11.00
CA ALA A 72 3.29 10.27 10.54
C ALA A 72 2.75 11.40 9.66
N MET A 73 1.83 11.08 8.73
CA MET A 73 1.22 12.06 7.82
C MET A 73 0.21 12.97 8.53
N ILE A 74 -0.63 12.45 9.43
CA ILE A 74 -1.63 13.27 10.11
C ILE A 74 -0.94 14.25 11.08
N PHE A 75 -0.07 13.73 11.94
CA PHE A 75 0.61 14.54 12.97
C PHE A 75 1.81 15.33 12.43
N GLY A 76 2.25 15.05 11.21
CA GLY A 76 3.36 15.78 10.59
C GLY A 76 4.74 15.39 11.09
N ILE A 77 4.88 14.18 11.65
CA ILE A 77 6.13 13.67 12.21
C ILE A 77 6.78 12.76 11.16
N THR A 78 8.08 12.91 10.89
CA THR A 78 8.80 12.04 9.93
C THR A 78 8.15 11.94 8.55
N THR A 79 7.52 13.02 8.05
CA THR A 79 6.68 13.00 6.83
C THR A 79 7.42 12.54 5.57
N ARG A 80 8.72 12.86 5.45
CA ARG A 80 9.55 12.39 4.34
C ARG A 80 9.76 10.87 4.38
N LEU A 81 10.00 10.32 5.56
CA LEU A 81 10.13 8.87 5.73
C LEU A 81 8.78 8.17 5.46
N ALA A 82 7.69 8.74 5.98
CA ALA A 82 6.34 8.24 5.71
C ALA A 82 5.99 8.30 4.22
N ALA A 83 6.44 9.31 3.48
CA ALA A 83 6.27 9.38 2.03
C ALA A 83 6.97 8.21 1.33
N LEU A 84 8.21 7.87 1.72
CA LEU A 84 8.92 6.72 1.16
C LEU A 84 8.20 5.39 1.44
N VAL A 85 7.69 5.22 2.67
CA VAL A 85 6.91 4.03 3.05
C VAL A 85 5.61 3.96 2.25
N ALA A 86 4.91 5.08 2.09
CA ALA A 86 3.68 5.15 1.29
C ALA A 86 3.94 4.79 -0.18
N ILE A 87 4.99 5.34 -0.79
CA ILE A 87 5.40 5.02 -2.17
C ILE A 87 5.68 3.52 -2.29
N CYS A 88 6.42 2.93 -1.35
CA CYS A 88 6.73 1.50 -1.36
C CYS A 88 5.45 0.63 -1.30
N LEU A 89 4.52 0.95 -0.40
CA LEU A 89 3.26 0.23 -0.25
C LEU A 89 2.38 0.36 -1.51
N LEU A 90 2.17 1.59 -1.99
CA LEU A 90 1.34 1.86 -3.18
C LEU A 90 1.94 1.23 -4.44
N THR A 91 3.26 1.27 -4.59
CA THR A 91 3.95 0.61 -5.71
C THR A 91 3.74 -0.90 -5.67
N ASN A 92 3.83 -1.53 -4.49
CA ASN A 92 3.53 -2.95 -4.34
C ASN A 92 2.08 -3.26 -4.76
N TYR A 93 1.10 -2.47 -4.29
CA TYR A 93 -0.29 -2.65 -4.68
C TYR A 93 -0.54 -2.46 -6.18
N MET A 94 0.09 -1.45 -6.79
CA MET A 94 -0.01 -1.16 -8.22
C MET A 94 0.56 -2.31 -9.06
N LEU A 95 1.74 -2.83 -8.69
CA LEU A 95 2.38 -3.96 -9.34
C LEU A 95 1.58 -5.26 -9.16
N ALA A 96 0.99 -5.45 -7.98
CA ALA A 96 0.09 -6.57 -7.71
C ALA A 96 -1.11 -6.55 -8.65
N LYS A 97 -1.73 -5.38 -8.84
CA LYS A 97 -2.86 -5.23 -9.78
C LYS A 97 -2.45 -5.28 -11.25
N GLY A 98 -1.15 -5.33 -11.57
CA GLY A 98 -0.64 -5.27 -12.94
C GLY A 98 -0.92 -3.93 -13.63
N MET A 99 -1.12 -2.86 -12.86
CA MET A 99 -1.48 -1.55 -13.39
C MET A 99 -0.23 -0.73 -13.70
N ASN A 100 -0.31 0.06 -14.78
CA ASN A 100 0.70 1.04 -15.13
C ASN A 100 0.47 2.37 -14.39
N LEU A 101 1.54 3.13 -14.21
CA LEU A 101 1.53 4.44 -13.54
C LEU A 101 0.65 5.49 -14.25
N TRP A 102 0.41 5.31 -15.55
CA TRP A 102 -0.33 6.25 -16.39
C TRP A 102 -1.69 5.70 -16.83
N THR A 103 -2.35 4.96 -15.95
CA THR A 103 -3.70 4.45 -16.18
C THR A 103 -4.73 5.32 -15.45
N PRO A 104 -5.73 5.92 -16.13
CA PRO A 104 -6.73 6.79 -15.50
C PRO A 104 -7.55 6.14 -14.38
N ALA A 105 -7.65 4.81 -14.38
CA ALA A 105 -8.33 4.03 -13.35
C ALA A 105 -7.46 3.73 -12.11
N SER A 106 -6.17 4.12 -12.10
CA SER A 106 -5.26 3.84 -11.00
C SER A 106 -5.29 4.98 -9.97
N ASN A 107 -6.06 4.78 -8.90
CA ASN A 107 -5.96 5.64 -7.72
C ASN A 107 -4.56 5.57 -7.08
N ASP A 108 -3.91 4.39 -7.14
CA ASP A 108 -2.58 4.17 -6.56
C ASP A 108 -1.52 5.08 -7.22
N ALA A 109 -1.59 5.29 -8.54
CA ALA A 109 -0.68 6.18 -9.25
C ALA A 109 -0.80 7.65 -8.82
N ALA A 110 -2.03 8.13 -8.62
CA ALA A 110 -2.27 9.49 -8.13
C ALA A 110 -1.75 9.67 -6.70
N ASP A 111 -1.97 8.67 -5.84
CA ASP A 111 -1.49 8.68 -4.46
C ASP A 111 0.05 8.59 -4.38
N ILE A 112 0.70 7.87 -5.30
CA ILE A 112 2.17 7.85 -5.42
C ILE A 112 2.70 9.24 -5.76
N ILE A 113 2.09 9.94 -6.71
CA ILE A 113 2.51 11.30 -7.08
C ILE A 113 2.35 12.25 -5.88
N MET A 114 1.23 12.16 -5.16
CA MET A 114 1.03 12.95 -3.94
C MET A 114 2.08 12.62 -2.87
N ALA A 115 2.47 11.35 -2.73
CA ALA A 115 3.49 10.94 -1.78
C ALA A 115 4.88 11.50 -2.18
N ILE A 116 5.20 11.55 -3.47
CA ILE A 116 6.43 12.19 -3.98
C ILE A 116 6.44 13.68 -3.64
N VAL A 117 5.33 14.40 -3.86
CA VAL A 117 5.21 15.83 -3.52
C VAL A 117 5.50 16.07 -2.03
N VAL A 118 4.89 15.26 -1.16
CA VAL A 118 5.13 15.33 0.29
C VAL A 118 6.58 14.96 0.65
N GLY A 119 7.18 13.99 -0.05
CA GLY A 119 8.56 13.57 0.17
C GLY A 119 9.60 14.64 -0.17
N ILE A 120 9.36 15.42 -1.22
CA ILE A 120 10.24 16.52 -1.66
C ILE A 120 10.06 17.78 -0.78
N GLY A 121 8.95 17.88 -0.04
CA GLY A 121 8.72 18.93 0.95
C GLY A 121 7.83 20.07 0.46
N ALA A 122 6.94 19.79 -0.49
CA ALA A 122 5.88 20.71 -0.94
C ALA A 122 4.54 20.46 -0.22
#